data_AF-A0A2N5P5H7-F1
#
_entry.id   AF-A0A2N5P5H7-F1
#
_cell.length_a   1.000
_cell.length_b   1.000
_cell.length_c   1.000
_cell.angle_alpha   90.00
_cell.angle_beta   90.00
_cell.angle_gamma   90.00
#
_symmetry.space_group_name_H-M   'P 1'
#
loop_
_entity.id
_entity.type
_entity.pdbx_description
1 polymer ?
#
loop_
_entity_poly.entity_id
_entity_poly.type
_entity_poly.pdbx_seq_one_letter_code
_entity_poly.pdbx_strand_id
1 'polypeptide(L)'
;MSINNIKKLSMNPHFYSLLMQSFLSGYEKPCEIKLPFMAIPILLYAESREKLVNANRRSRIDTLFQSPQIIDERKISGKTRLSGYVDRYNSLKPYCKEAIIILSSEGKIAFNNHKIVLIKKIDYKDFEGAIKDWIKCAFYLGVVFSKTTEDHLSFFLGVDTK
;
A
#
# COMPACT_ATOMS: atom_id res chain seq x y z
N MET A 1 9.03 28.55 -1.87
CA MET A 1 8.10 27.55 -1.30
C MET A 1 8.75 26.94 -0.06
N SER A 2 8.09 26.92 1.10
CA SER A 2 8.73 26.44 2.35
C SER A 2 8.87 24.92 2.38
N ILE A 3 9.82 24.40 3.16
CA ILE A 3 10.00 22.96 3.40
C ILE A 3 8.70 22.31 3.88
N ASN A 4 7.93 23.02 4.72
CA ASN A 4 6.63 22.56 5.20
C ASN A 4 5.60 22.42 4.07
N ASN A 5 5.59 23.31 3.08
CA ASN A 5 4.67 23.23 1.95
C ASN A 5 5.04 22.05 1.03
N ILE A 6 6.33 21.83 0.79
CA ILE A 6 6.81 20.66 0.03
C ILE A 6 6.41 19.37 0.75
N LYS A 7 6.65 19.30 2.07
CA LYS A 7 6.25 18.15 2.88
C LYS A 7 4.76 17.88 2.81
N LYS A 8 3.90 18.91 2.89
CA LYS A 8 2.43 18.75 2.78
C LYS A 8 1.99 18.24 1.41
N LEU A 9 2.64 18.70 0.34
CA LEU A 9 2.32 18.23 -1.02
C LEU A 9 2.78 16.79 -1.25
N SER A 10 3.98 16.43 -0.76
CA SER A 10 4.52 15.07 -0.89
C SER A 10 3.84 14.05 0.03
N MET A 11 3.45 14.47 1.23
CA MET A 11 2.80 13.64 2.25
C MET A 11 1.31 13.95 2.36
N ASN A 12 0.59 13.78 1.24
CA ASN A 12 -0.82 14.15 1.13
C ASN A 12 -1.77 13.02 1.57
N PRO A 13 -2.51 13.17 2.69
CA PRO A 13 -3.43 12.14 3.18
C PRO A 13 -4.61 11.84 2.24
N HIS A 14 -5.04 12.80 1.41
CA HIS A 14 -6.12 12.56 0.44
C HIS A 14 -5.67 11.57 -0.64
N PHE A 15 -4.41 11.70 -1.09
CA PHE A 15 -3.85 10.74 -2.03
C PHE A 15 -3.71 9.36 -1.38
N TYR A 16 -3.27 9.30 -0.13
CA TYR A 16 -3.17 8.02 0.59
C TYR A 16 -4.53 7.39 0.82
N SER A 17 -5.56 8.19 1.11
CA SER A 17 -6.96 7.76 1.20
C SER A 17 -7.39 7.08 -0.11
N LEU A 18 -7.12 7.68 -1.27
CA LEU A 18 -7.42 7.09 -2.57
C LEU A 18 -6.68 5.76 -2.80
N LEU A 19 -5.38 5.69 -2.47
CA LEU A 19 -4.60 4.45 -2.57
C LEU A 19 -5.14 3.37 -1.62
N MET A 20 -5.50 3.73 -0.38
CA MET A 20 -6.10 2.80 0.58
C MET A 20 -7.46 2.29 0.08
N GLN A 21 -8.30 3.15 -0.50
CA GLN A 21 -9.58 2.73 -1.08
C GLN A 21 -9.38 1.70 -2.20
N SER A 22 -8.38 1.93 -3.06
CA SER A 22 -8.03 1.00 -4.14
C SER A 22 -7.48 -0.32 -3.60
N PHE A 23 -6.58 -0.25 -2.62
CA PHE A 23 -6.05 -1.41 -1.92
C PHE A 23 -7.17 -2.26 -1.31
N LEU A 24 -8.10 -1.63 -0.59
CA LEU A 24 -9.27 -2.30 -0.02
C LEU A 24 -10.17 -2.91 -1.11
N SER A 25 -10.29 -2.25 -2.26
CA SER A 25 -11.06 -2.76 -3.41
C SER A 25 -10.43 -4.03 -4.00
N GLY A 26 -9.11 -4.20 -3.92
CA GLY A 26 -8.43 -5.44 -4.29
C GLY A 26 -8.34 -6.48 -3.18
N TYR A 27 -8.37 -6.05 -1.91
CA TYR A 27 -8.33 -6.95 -0.75
C TYR A 27 -9.67 -7.69 -0.53
N GLU A 28 -10.80 -7.01 -0.79
CA GLU A 28 -12.17 -7.54 -0.85
C GLU A 28 -12.71 -8.22 0.42
N LYS A 29 -12.09 -7.99 1.58
CA LYS A 29 -12.50 -8.57 2.87
C LYS A 29 -12.39 -7.52 3.98
N PRO A 30 -13.15 -7.64 5.09
CA PRO A 30 -12.88 -6.84 6.27
C PRO A 30 -11.44 -7.02 6.75
N CYS A 31 -10.77 -5.94 7.13
CA CYS A 31 -9.35 -5.96 7.45
C CYS A 31 -9.03 -5.13 8.71
N GLU A 32 -7.96 -5.48 9.41
CA GLU A 32 -7.43 -4.64 10.48
C GLU A 32 -6.88 -3.33 9.91
N ILE A 33 -6.93 -2.26 10.71
CA ILE A 33 -6.45 -0.92 10.31
C ILE A 33 -4.96 -0.96 9.90
N LYS A 34 -4.18 -1.88 10.48
CA LYS A 34 -2.75 -2.00 10.20
C LYS A 34 -2.45 -2.48 8.77
N LEU A 35 -3.36 -3.19 8.11
CA LEU A 35 -3.14 -3.71 6.75
C LEU A 35 -2.99 -2.58 5.70
N PRO A 36 -3.92 -1.61 5.60
CA PRO A 36 -3.72 -0.43 4.75
C PRO A 36 -2.46 0.37 5.12
N PHE A 37 -2.09 0.43 6.40
CA PHE A 37 -0.89 1.16 6.84
C PHE A 37 0.37 0.48 6.34
N MET A 38 0.39 -0.85 6.31
CA MET A 38 1.52 -1.60 5.75
C MET A 38 1.64 -1.43 4.23
N ALA A 39 0.53 -1.18 3.53
CA ALA A 39 0.52 -1.02 2.08
C ALA A 39 1.14 0.31 1.61
N ILE A 40 0.86 1.42 2.31
CA ILE A 40 1.28 2.76 1.87
C ILE A 40 2.82 2.89 1.70
N PRO A 41 3.68 2.45 2.63
CA PRO A 41 5.14 2.53 2.46
C PRO A 41 5.67 1.73 1.25
N ILE A 42 5.02 0.63 0.88
CA ILE A 42 5.35 -0.15 -0.33
C ILE A 42 4.95 0.66 -1.56
N LEU A 43 3.73 1.21 -1.56
CA LEU A 43 3.21 1.98 -2.67
C LEU A 43 3.99 3.27 -2.90
N LEU A 44 4.50 3.95 -1.86
CA LEU A 44 5.25 5.20 -2.04
C LEU A 44 6.72 4.98 -2.43
N TYR A 45 7.23 3.76 -2.34
CA TYR A 45 8.61 3.44 -2.74
C TYR A 45 8.68 2.99 -4.21
N ALA A 46 9.48 3.69 -5.02
CA ALA A 46 9.50 3.50 -6.48
C ALA A 46 9.90 2.07 -6.89
N GLU A 47 10.97 1.53 -6.32
CA GLU A 47 11.45 0.18 -6.64
C GLU A 47 10.42 -0.90 -6.29
N SER A 48 9.61 -0.67 -5.25
CA SER A 48 8.51 -1.56 -4.90
C SER A 48 7.38 -1.48 -5.93
N ARG A 49 7.01 -0.28 -6.37
CA ARG A 49 5.95 -0.07 -7.37
C ARG A 49 6.26 -0.68 -8.72
N GLU A 50 7.50 -0.59 -9.20
CA GLU A 50 7.89 -1.13 -10.51
C GLU A 50 7.51 -2.62 -10.68
N LYS A 51 7.60 -3.40 -9.60
CA LYS A 51 7.14 -4.80 -9.61
C LYS A 51 5.63 -4.93 -9.54
N LEU A 52 4.95 -4.03 -8.84
CA LEU A 52 3.50 -4.03 -8.70
C LEU A 52 2.76 -3.63 -9.99
N VAL A 53 3.36 -2.81 -10.86
CA VAL A 53 2.75 -2.44 -12.17
C VAL A 53 2.42 -3.67 -13.01
N ASN A 54 3.26 -4.70 -12.90
CA ASN A 54 3.15 -5.97 -13.61
C ASN A 54 2.51 -7.09 -12.77
N ALA A 55 2.07 -6.78 -11.54
CA ALA A 55 1.40 -7.75 -10.69
C ALA A 55 0.05 -8.17 -11.29
N ASN A 56 -0.36 -9.40 -10.98
CA ASN A 56 -1.61 -9.96 -11.44
C ASN A 56 -2.25 -10.82 -10.35
N ARG A 57 -3.41 -11.41 -10.65
CA ARG A 57 -4.16 -12.25 -9.71
C ARG A 57 -3.43 -13.51 -9.25
N ARG A 58 -2.28 -13.91 -9.83
CA ARG A 58 -1.44 -15.03 -9.37
C ARG A 58 -0.26 -14.57 -8.52
N SER A 59 0.08 -13.28 -8.50
CA SER A 59 1.19 -12.73 -7.72
C SER A 59 1.05 -12.99 -6.22
N ARG A 60 2.18 -13.19 -5.54
CA ARG A 60 2.29 -13.38 -4.08
C ARG A 60 3.35 -12.44 -3.52
N ILE A 61 3.27 -12.14 -2.23
CA ILE A 61 4.18 -11.18 -1.59
C ILE A 61 5.63 -11.66 -1.66
N ASP A 62 5.83 -12.96 -1.38
CA ASP A 62 7.16 -13.57 -1.38
C ASP A 62 7.76 -13.52 -2.78
N THR A 63 7.00 -13.86 -3.82
CA THR A 63 7.53 -13.86 -5.20
C THR A 63 7.80 -12.45 -5.73
N LEU A 64 6.95 -11.47 -5.40
CA LEU A 64 7.12 -10.09 -5.85
C LEU A 64 8.38 -9.44 -5.27
N PHE A 65 8.66 -9.66 -4.00
CA PHE A 65 9.72 -8.93 -3.29
C PHE A 65 10.93 -9.80 -2.89
N GLN A 66 10.93 -11.10 -3.13
CA GLN A 66 12.13 -11.94 -2.99
C GLN A 66 12.82 -12.24 -4.33
N SER A 67 12.13 -12.05 -5.46
CA SER A 67 12.73 -12.29 -6.78
C SER A 67 13.98 -11.43 -6.99
N PRO A 68 15.14 -12.04 -7.35
CA PRO A 68 16.37 -11.29 -7.57
C PRO A 68 16.20 -10.20 -8.62
N GLN A 69 16.96 -9.12 -8.47
CA GLN A 69 17.01 -8.05 -9.45
C GLN A 69 18.42 -7.89 -10.01
N ILE A 70 18.50 -7.44 -11.25
CA ILE A 70 19.76 -7.17 -11.94
C ILE A 70 19.92 -5.65 -11.97
N ILE A 71 20.98 -5.15 -11.34
CA ILE A 71 21.37 -3.74 -11.38
C ILE A 71 22.83 -3.71 -11.81
N ASP A 72 23.15 -2.97 -12.87
CA ASP A 72 24.50 -2.87 -13.43
C ASP A 72 25.17 -4.24 -13.63
N GLU A 73 24.44 -5.16 -14.29
CA GLU A 73 24.86 -6.54 -14.58
C GLU A 73 25.08 -7.43 -13.34
N ARG A 74 24.80 -6.92 -12.13
CA ARG A 74 24.93 -7.65 -10.88
C ARG A 74 23.58 -8.11 -10.36
N LYS A 75 23.51 -9.38 -9.99
CA LYS A 75 22.34 -9.97 -9.34
C LYS A 75 22.35 -9.61 -7.86
N ILE A 76 21.39 -8.81 -7.42
CA ILE A 76 21.19 -8.46 -6.01
C ILE A 76 19.86 -9.03 -5.50
N SER A 77 19.73 -9.06 -4.17
CA SER A 77 18.54 -9.58 -3.50
C SER A 77 17.30 -8.75 -3.83
N GLY A 78 16.18 -9.42 -4.12
CA GLY A 78 14.88 -8.75 -4.31
C GLY A 78 14.41 -7.98 -3.08
N LYS A 79 14.84 -8.42 -1.89
CA LYS A 79 14.46 -7.81 -0.60
C LYS A 79 14.88 -6.35 -0.49
N THR A 80 15.89 -5.91 -1.26
CA THR A 80 16.29 -4.50 -1.24
C THR A 80 15.19 -3.58 -1.78
N ARG A 81 14.20 -4.10 -2.54
CA ARG A 81 12.98 -3.35 -2.91
C ARG A 81 12.13 -2.95 -1.70
N LEU A 82 12.39 -3.51 -0.53
CA LEU A 82 11.77 -3.17 0.75
C LEU A 82 12.79 -2.54 1.72
N SER A 83 13.97 -2.12 1.23
CA SER A 83 14.99 -1.46 2.05
C SER A 83 14.41 -0.21 2.73
N GLY A 84 14.69 -0.02 4.03
CA GLY A 84 14.16 1.10 4.82
C GLY A 84 12.63 1.09 5.02
N TYR A 85 11.96 -0.07 4.84
CA TYR A 85 10.51 -0.17 4.98
C TYR A 85 10.01 0.26 6.36
N VAL A 86 10.66 -0.20 7.44
CA VAL A 86 10.24 0.07 8.82
C VAL A 86 10.29 1.56 9.14
N ASP A 87 11.34 2.26 8.71
CA ASP A 87 11.47 3.71 8.89
C ASP A 87 10.36 4.47 8.16
N ARG A 88 10.08 4.07 6.91
CA ARG A 88 8.97 4.63 6.14
C ARG A 88 7.63 4.36 6.82
N TYR A 89 7.38 3.14 7.26
CA TYR A 89 6.16 2.76 7.98
C TYR A 89 5.94 3.64 9.21
N ASN A 90 6.96 3.80 10.05
CA ASN A 90 6.88 4.63 11.24
C ASN A 90 6.65 6.12 10.90
N SER A 91 7.35 6.64 9.89
CA SER A 91 7.21 8.04 9.47
C SER A 91 5.85 8.37 8.83
N LEU A 92 5.23 7.40 8.15
CA LEU A 92 3.97 7.57 7.41
C LEU A 92 2.73 7.29 8.26
N LYS A 93 2.89 6.65 9.43
CA LYS A 93 1.80 6.26 10.33
C LYS A 93 0.84 7.41 10.67
N PRO A 94 1.28 8.66 10.97
CA PRO A 94 0.36 9.77 11.24
C PRO A 94 -0.52 10.12 10.04
N TYR A 95 0.06 10.19 8.84
CA TYR A 95 -0.66 10.50 7.60
C TYR A 95 -1.63 9.38 7.20
N CYS A 96 -1.31 8.13 7.52
CA CYS A 96 -2.20 7.00 7.32
C CYS A 96 -3.44 7.08 8.22
N LYS A 97 -3.30 7.58 9.47
CA LYS A 97 -4.46 7.85 10.35
C LYS A 97 -5.36 8.93 9.76
N GLU A 98 -4.78 10.03 9.28
CA GLU A 98 -5.52 11.10 8.61
C GLU A 98 -6.26 10.59 7.36
N ALA A 99 -5.61 9.75 6.55
CA ALA A 99 -6.21 9.12 5.37
C ALA A 99 -7.43 8.25 5.71
N ILE A 100 -7.36 7.47 6.80
CA ILE A 100 -8.50 6.67 7.28
C ILE A 100 -9.65 7.55 7.76
N ILE A 101 -9.37 8.64 8.48
CA ILE A 101 -10.40 9.60 8.89
C ILE A 101 -11.10 10.18 7.66
N ILE A 102 -10.34 10.57 6.63
CA ILE A 102 -10.89 11.07 5.36
C ILE A 102 -11.81 10.00 4.74
N LEU A 103 -11.34 8.77 4.57
CA LEU A 103 -12.16 7.68 4.00
C LEU A 103 -13.47 7.46 4.76
N SER A 104 -13.42 7.49 6.09
CA SER A 104 -14.59 7.32 6.93
C SER A 104 -15.55 8.50 6.77
N SER A 105 -15.02 9.73 6.79
CA SER A 105 -15.82 10.95 6.67
C SER A 105 -16.54 11.07 5.33
N GLU A 106 -15.94 10.57 4.25
CA GLU A 106 -16.52 10.53 2.90
C GLU A 106 -17.50 9.34 2.69
N GLY A 107 -17.73 8.54 3.73
CA GLY A 107 -18.60 7.36 3.69
C GLY A 107 -18.11 6.29 2.72
N LYS A 108 -16.78 6.19 2.53
CA LYS A 108 -16.15 5.18 1.65
C LYS A 108 -15.85 3.89 2.41
N ILE A 109 -15.64 3.98 3.72
CA ILE A 109 -15.44 2.86 4.63
C ILE A 109 -16.37 2.96 5.84
N ALA A 110 -16.62 1.83 6.49
CA ALA A 110 -17.21 1.73 7.82
C ALA A 110 -16.28 0.95 8.74
N PHE A 111 -16.46 1.13 10.05
CA PHE A 111 -15.85 0.30 11.07
C PHE A 111 -16.89 -0.67 11.62
N ASN A 112 -16.58 -1.97 11.59
CA ASN A 112 -17.40 -3.02 12.19
C ASN A 112 -16.50 -3.94 12.99
N ASN A 113 -16.78 -4.11 14.28
CA ASN A 113 -15.97 -4.94 15.19
C ASN A 113 -14.47 -4.61 15.10
N HIS A 114 -14.11 -3.32 15.12
CA HIS A 114 -12.74 -2.80 14.98
C HIS A 114 -12.07 -3.05 13.61
N LYS A 115 -12.76 -3.66 12.65
CA LYS A 115 -12.28 -3.87 11.28
C LYS A 115 -12.80 -2.81 10.33
N ILE A 116 -11.98 -2.49 9.34
CA ILE A 116 -12.38 -1.67 8.20
C ILE A 116 -13.19 -2.52 7.24
N VAL A 117 -14.37 -2.02 6.85
CA VAL A 117 -15.20 -2.57 5.79
C VAL A 117 -15.33 -1.53 4.69
N LEU A 118 -14.99 -1.90 3.46
CA LEU A 118 -15.13 -1.01 2.30
C LEU A 118 -16.60 -0.93 1.87
N ILE A 119 -17.12 0.29 1.78
CA ILE A 119 -18.49 0.57 1.33
C ILE A 119 -18.49 0.91 -0.16
N LYS A 120 -17.55 1.77 -0.60
CA LYS A 120 -17.47 2.26 -1.99
C LYS A 120 -16.22 1.72 -2.67
N LYS A 121 -16.37 0.72 -3.54
CA LYS A 121 -15.29 0.23 -4.39
C LYS A 121 -14.92 1.25 -5.45
N ILE A 122 -13.67 1.18 -5.92
CA ILE A 122 -13.19 1.91 -7.10
C ILE A 122 -12.50 0.94 -8.05
N ASP A 123 -12.64 1.14 -9.35
CA ASP A 123 -11.88 0.44 -10.38
C ASP A 123 -10.78 1.37 -10.90
N TYR A 124 -9.55 0.88 -11.00
CA TYR A 124 -8.46 1.65 -11.61
C TYR A 124 -8.73 1.96 -13.09
N LYS A 125 -9.61 1.20 -13.76
CA LYS A 125 -10.01 1.46 -15.15
C LYS A 125 -10.75 2.78 -15.34
N ASP A 126 -11.35 3.32 -14.28
CA ASP A 126 -12.06 4.60 -14.30
C ASP A 126 -11.11 5.81 -14.29
N PHE A 127 -9.80 5.56 -14.26
CA PHE A 127 -8.75 6.58 -14.19
C PHE A 127 -7.82 6.52 -15.40
N GLU A 128 -7.21 7.66 -15.71
CA GLU A 128 -6.30 7.83 -16.84
C GLU A 128 -4.92 8.32 -16.41
N GLY A 129 -3.92 8.17 -17.28
CA GLY A 129 -2.56 8.64 -17.02
C GLY A 129 -1.88 7.99 -15.80
N ALA A 130 -0.92 8.69 -15.20
CA ALA A 130 -0.11 8.14 -14.12
C ALA A 130 -0.94 7.68 -12.90
N ILE A 131 -2.04 8.36 -12.59
CA ILE A 131 -2.88 8.01 -11.44
C ILE A 131 -3.50 6.62 -11.59
N LYS A 132 -3.83 6.19 -12.82
CA LYS A 132 -4.27 4.84 -13.12
C LYS A 132 -3.27 3.79 -12.64
N ASP A 133 -1.98 3.99 -12.89
CA ASP A 133 -0.95 3.04 -12.52
C ASP A 133 -0.76 2.96 -11.01
N TRP A 134 -0.86 4.09 -10.31
CA TRP A 134 -0.85 4.13 -8.85
C TRP A 134 -2.00 3.34 -8.23
N ILE A 135 -3.22 3.55 -8.73
CA ILE A 135 -4.43 2.86 -8.27
C ILE A 135 -4.33 1.38 -8.64
N LYS A 136 -3.88 1.03 -9.84
CA LYS A 136 -3.64 -0.36 -10.26
C LYS A 136 -2.65 -1.07 -9.34
N CYS A 137 -1.54 -0.43 -8.99
CA CYS A 137 -0.56 -0.98 -8.05
C CYS A 137 -1.18 -1.23 -6.67
N ALA A 138 -1.95 -0.26 -6.16
CA ALA A 138 -2.65 -0.38 -4.89
C ALA A 138 -3.66 -1.53 -4.89
N PHE A 139 -4.49 -1.63 -5.93
CA PHE A 139 -5.42 -2.73 -6.13
C PHE A 139 -4.73 -4.10 -6.10
N TYR A 140 -3.67 -4.29 -6.90
CA TYR A 140 -2.98 -5.59 -6.93
C TYR A 140 -2.21 -5.88 -5.66
N LEU A 141 -1.71 -4.87 -4.94
CA LEU A 141 -1.14 -5.06 -3.61
C LEU A 141 -2.21 -5.58 -2.63
N GLY A 142 -3.43 -5.08 -2.72
CA GLY A 142 -4.60 -5.61 -2.00
C GLY A 142 -4.87 -7.08 -2.30
N VAL A 143 -4.86 -7.44 -3.60
CA VAL A 143 -5.02 -8.84 -4.06
C VAL A 143 -3.88 -9.74 -3.56
N VAL A 144 -2.67 -9.21 -3.44
CA VAL A 144 -1.51 -9.95 -2.93
C VAL A 144 -1.63 -10.18 -1.42
N PHE A 145 -1.99 -9.13 -0.67
CA PHE A 145 -2.16 -9.20 0.78
C PHE A 145 -3.32 -10.13 1.16
N SER A 146 -4.40 -10.18 0.37
CA SER A 146 -5.59 -11.01 0.68
C SER A 146 -5.36 -12.52 0.59
N LYS A 147 -4.20 -12.96 0.08
CA LYS A 147 -3.80 -14.37 -0.07
C LYS A 147 -2.88 -14.88 1.02
N THR A 148 -2.50 -14.02 1.96
CA THR A 148 -1.62 -14.39 3.07
C THR A 148 -2.22 -13.88 4.37
N THR A 149 -1.70 -14.35 5.49
CA THR A 149 -2.15 -13.92 6.81
C THR A 149 -1.50 -12.60 7.20
N GLU A 150 -2.18 -11.87 8.07
CA GLU A 150 -1.69 -10.62 8.61
C GLU A 150 -0.41 -10.81 9.44
N ASP A 151 -0.30 -11.92 10.16
CA ASP A 151 0.91 -12.28 10.91
C ASP A 151 2.10 -12.54 9.99
N HIS A 152 1.89 -13.25 8.88
CA HIS A 152 2.93 -13.46 7.88
C HIS A 152 3.39 -12.16 7.25
N LEU A 153 2.46 -11.25 6.92
CA LEU A 153 2.81 -9.92 6.39
C LEU A 153 3.60 -9.09 7.40
N SER A 154 3.16 -9.08 8.65
CA SER A 154 3.81 -8.32 9.73
C SER A 154 5.24 -8.82 9.95
N PHE A 155 5.42 -10.14 10.02
CA PHE A 155 6.73 -10.77 10.10
C PHE A 155 7.60 -10.48 8.86
N PHE A 156 7.05 -10.65 7.66
CA PHE A 156 7.76 -10.45 6.39
C PHE A 156 8.26 -9.00 6.23
N LEU A 157 7.46 -8.04 6.70
CA LEU A 157 7.76 -6.60 6.59
C LEU A 157 8.52 -6.05 7.81
N GLY A 158 8.73 -6.86 8.84
CA GLY A 158 9.45 -6.47 10.06
C GLY A 158 8.71 -5.41 10.88
N VAL A 159 7.37 -5.40 10.85
CA VAL A 159 6.55 -4.52 11.68
C VAL A 159 5.95 -5.33 12.82
N ASP A 160 6.11 -4.81 14.03
CA ASP A 160 5.70 -5.50 15.25
C ASP A 160 4.18 -5.72 15.28
N THR A 161 3.76 -6.87 15.80
CA THR A 161 2.34 -7.23 15.98
C THR A 161 1.79 -6.80 17.34
N LYS A 162 2.62 -6.20 18.20
CA LYS A 162 2.28 -5.78 19.55
C LYS A 162 1.70 -4.36 19.63
#